data_AF-A0A1B3B9H7-F1
#
_entry.id   AF-A0A1B3B9H7-F1
#
_cell.length_a   1.000
_cell.length_b   1.000
_cell.length_c   1.000
_cell.angle_alpha   90.00
_cell.angle_beta   90.00
_cell.angle_gamma   90.00
#
_symmetry.space_group_name_H-M   'P 1'
#
loop_
_entity.id
_entity.type
_entity.pdbx_description
1 polymer ?
#
loop_
_entity_poly.entity_id
_entity_poly.type
_entity_poly.pdbx_seq_one_letter_code
_entity_poly.pdbx_strand_id
1 'polypeptide(L)'
;MTKLRSYLMVTALIYSGLTVAVDTGPLLISELPPGQVYSESELAAFEKGVDLKLKGRESSGLEKDYQTYSAVLSINPEKVTPEQKDYLLKLTEHKSLAYKAHPEGPVAVPVFNIRALAEYKIFQYEVAAQAEKMKELIANDHQLFVKESLNNKAQLQAARKALNDSLPISDAVLNNMVMSYKANNSSSSAMLLSELVQLTGNKQAVYALLDFEGEHWQKSQILNNLSQYLTAQEQEAVLHNLIHQKGELSSQAVLHYARLPATVSKPDLLYGLLSDQYLGASSAAALARSAQKPLDVRWLKHNIQRHSESRVTVANSLLALKLAGDVESKYILRELLESDEIKFDDMKAEVLAWLK
;
A
#
# COMPACT_ATOMS: atom_id res chain seq x y z
N MET A 1 31.47 -10.64 11.45
CA MET A 1 30.34 -11.10 12.30
C MET A 1 29.26 -10.02 12.25
N THR A 2 28.10 -10.19 11.61
CA THR A 2 26.88 -10.92 12.08
C THR A 2 26.43 -10.42 13.46
N LYS A 3 25.21 -9.93 13.73
CA LYS A 3 23.89 -9.83 13.02
C LYS A 3 23.14 -8.58 13.59
N LEU A 4 21.97 -8.09 13.11
CA LEU A 4 20.97 -8.66 12.18
C LEU A 4 20.39 -7.66 11.15
N ARG A 5 19.24 -7.02 11.44
CA ARG A 5 18.34 -6.21 10.59
C ARG A 5 17.39 -5.38 11.49
N SER A 6 17.16 -4.11 11.15
CA SER A 6 15.98 -3.33 11.56
C SER A 6 15.59 -2.36 10.43
N TYR A 7 14.80 -2.85 9.46
CA TYR A 7 14.09 -2.02 8.50
C TYR A 7 12.61 -2.03 8.87
N LEU A 8 12.12 -0.99 9.56
CA LEU A 8 10.68 -0.75 9.71
C LEU A 8 10.36 0.70 10.10
N MET A 9 10.35 1.54 9.08
CA MET A 9 9.70 2.84 8.97
C MET A 9 9.44 2.99 7.44
N VAL A 10 8.33 3.50 6.91
CA VAL A 10 7.61 4.74 7.24
C VAL A 10 6.12 4.64 6.81
N THR A 11 5.25 5.43 7.46
CA THR A 11 3.87 5.82 7.08
C THR A 11 2.81 4.75 6.78
N ALA A 12 1.92 4.54 7.76
CA ALA A 12 0.49 4.40 7.49
C ALA A 12 -0.13 5.80 7.35
N LEU A 13 -0.22 6.33 6.13
CA LEU A 13 -0.94 7.57 5.83
C LEU A 13 -2.44 7.24 5.70
N ILE A 14 -3.18 7.36 6.81
CA ILE A 14 -4.63 7.21 6.80
C ILE A 14 -5.24 8.51 6.23
N TYR A 15 -5.69 8.43 4.98
CA TYR A 15 -6.49 9.48 4.34
C TYR A 15 -7.90 9.48 4.94
N SER A 16 -8.09 10.16 6.08
CA SER A 16 -9.42 10.50 6.58
C SER A 16 -9.76 11.93 6.17
N GLY A 17 -10.65 12.08 5.21
CA GLY A 17 -11.23 13.36 4.82
C GLY A 17 -12.10 13.95 5.92
N LEU A 18 -11.46 14.65 6.85
CA LEU A 18 -12.06 15.62 7.76
C LEU A 18 -10.99 16.69 7.99
N THR A 19 -11.26 17.91 7.53
CA THR A 19 -10.37 19.07 7.67
C THR A 19 -10.31 19.55 9.12
N VAL A 20 -9.50 18.87 9.93
CA VAL A 20 -8.96 19.39 11.19
C VAL A 20 -7.43 19.38 11.09
N ALA A 21 -6.94 20.04 10.04
CA ALA A 21 -5.51 20.26 9.85
C ALA A 21 -5.07 21.47 10.67
N VAL A 22 -4.51 21.19 11.85
CA VAL A 22 -3.52 22.05 12.55
C VAL A 22 -4.04 23.42 13.03
N ASP A 23 -4.77 23.45 14.14
CA ASP A 23 -4.90 24.68 14.98
C ASP A 23 -3.70 24.88 15.93
N THR A 24 -2.83 23.88 16.08
CA THR A 24 -1.55 23.99 16.78
C THR A 24 -0.47 23.30 15.96
N GLY A 25 0.58 24.05 15.59
CA GLY A 25 1.78 23.50 14.95
C GLY A 25 2.52 22.47 15.83
N PRO A 26 3.57 21.84 15.31
CA PRO A 26 4.36 20.89 16.09
C PRO A 26 4.99 21.60 17.30
N LEU A 27 4.70 21.08 18.49
CA LEU A 27 5.23 21.60 19.76
C LEU A 27 6.75 21.71 19.70
N LEU A 28 7.30 22.89 19.97
CA LEU A 28 8.73 23.15 19.91
C LEU A 28 9.39 22.92 21.27
N ILE A 29 10.66 22.52 21.27
CA ILE A 29 11.45 22.34 22.50
C ILE A 29 11.54 23.65 23.30
N SER A 30 11.52 24.80 22.61
CA SER A 30 11.50 26.14 23.21
C SER A 30 10.20 26.49 23.94
N GLU A 31 9.11 25.77 23.68
CA GLU A 31 7.80 25.97 24.30
C GLU A 31 7.63 25.10 25.56
N LEU A 32 8.60 24.22 25.84
CA LEU A 32 8.57 23.32 26.99
C LEU A 32 9.36 23.86 28.20
N PRO A 33 8.88 23.62 29.44
CA PRO A 33 9.66 23.83 30.64
C PRO A 33 10.99 23.05 30.63
N PRO A 34 12.13 23.62 31.04
CA PRO A 34 13.44 22.94 31.06
C PRO A 34 13.52 21.67 31.93
N GLY A 35 12.52 21.43 32.78
CA GLY A 35 12.35 20.20 33.57
C GLY A 35 11.71 19.02 32.80
N GLN A 36 11.14 19.25 31.62
CA GLN A 36 10.40 18.26 30.83
C GLN A 36 11.17 17.77 29.58
N VAL A 37 12.30 18.39 29.26
CA VAL A 37 13.15 18.03 28.12
C VAL A 37 14.31 17.16 28.62
N TYR A 38 14.47 15.99 28.01
CA TYR A 38 15.45 14.96 28.35
C TYR A 38 16.35 14.63 27.15
N SER A 39 17.64 14.50 27.41
CA SER A 39 18.67 14.07 26.46
C SER A 39 18.78 12.54 26.35
N GLU A 40 19.37 12.03 25.27
CA GLU A 40 19.54 10.59 25.06
C GLU A 40 20.36 9.91 26.17
N SER A 41 21.33 10.62 26.77
CA SER A 41 22.12 10.11 27.88
C SER A 41 21.33 10.03 29.19
N GLU A 42 20.42 10.98 29.45
CA GLU A 42 19.48 10.90 30.58
C GLU A 42 18.49 9.73 30.39
N LEU A 43 17.97 9.54 29.18
CA LEU A 43 17.08 8.41 28.88
C LEU A 43 17.79 7.05 29.02
N ALA A 44 18.98 6.90 28.45
CA ALA A 44 19.76 5.67 28.52
C ALA A 44 20.27 5.34 29.95
N ALA A 45 20.35 6.33 30.83
CA ALA A 45 20.64 6.11 32.25
C ALA A 45 19.39 5.70 33.04
N PHE A 46 18.22 6.27 32.71
CA PHE A 46 16.93 5.89 33.28
C PHE A 46 16.57 4.43 32.98
N GLU A 47 16.73 4.00 31.72
CA GLU A 47 16.53 2.60 31.30
C GLU A 47 17.44 1.60 32.04
N LYS A 48 18.62 2.04 32.48
CA LYS A 48 19.60 1.21 33.21
C LYS A 48 19.35 1.17 34.72
N GLY A 49 18.30 1.81 35.22
CA GLY A 49 18.02 1.91 36.65
C GLY A 49 19.11 2.66 37.43
N VAL A 50 19.91 3.50 36.76
CA VAL A 50 20.88 4.35 37.44
C VAL A 50 20.10 5.47 38.12
N ASP A 51 20.32 5.64 39.42
CA ASP A 51 19.67 6.67 40.25
C ASP A 51 20.12 8.08 39.80
N LEU A 52 19.49 8.54 38.73
CA LEU A 52 19.70 9.87 38.18
C LEU A 52 19.23 10.88 39.21
N LYS A 53 20.12 11.83 39.55
CA LYS A 53 19.79 13.02 40.34
C LYS A 53 18.92 13.99 39.50
N LEU A 54 17.75 13.53 39.05
CA LEU A 54 16.83 14.30 38.23
C LEU A 54 16.22 15.43 39.04
N LYS A 55 16.59 16.65 38.65
CA LYS A 55 15.86 17.91 38.77
C LYS A 55 14.63 17.89 39.72
N GLY A 56 14.86 18.11 41.03
CA GLY A 56 13.82 18.45 42.00
C GLY A 56 12.93 17.28 42.44
N ARG A 57 12.88 17.01 43.76
CA ARG A 57 12.09 15.92 44.34
C ARG A 57 10.59 16.18 44.27
N GLU A 58 9.92 15.49 43.35
CA GLU A 58 8.58 14.89 43.49
C GLU A 58 8.30 14.08 42.21
N SER A 59 8.78 12.83 42.15
CA SER A 59 8.77 11.90 40.99
C SER A 59 8.82 12.57 39.61
N SER A 60 10.00 12.55 38.99
CA SER A 60 10.29 13.29 37.76
C SER A 60 9.25 13.03 36.67
N GLY A 61 9.00 13.99 35.77
CA GLY A 61 7.99 13.85 34.71
C GLY A 61 8.16 12.56 33.88
N LEU A 62 9.42 12.19 33.61
CA LEU A 62 9.82 10.93 32.98
C LEU A 62 9.40 9.68 33.77
N GLU A 63 9.55 9.69 35.08
CA GLU A 63 9.16 8.58 35.96
C GLU A 63 7.63 8.43 36.03
N LYS A 64 6.90 9.54 36.15
CA LYS A 64 5.42 9.56 36.13
C LYS A 64 4.87 9.05 34.80
N ASP A 65 5.41 9.55 33.68
CA ASP A 65 5.04 9.06 32.34
C ASP A 65 5.42 7.58 32.17
N TYR A 66 6.61 7.14 32.63
CA TYR A 66 7.01 5.73 32.54
C TYR A 66 6.11 4.79 33.35
N GLN A 67 5.77 5.15 34.60
CA GLN A 67 4.84 4.38 35.43
C GLN A 67 3.46 4.28 34.76
N THR A 68 2.94 5.41 34.24
CA THR A 68 1.66 5.46 33.52
C THR A 68 1.70 4.62 32.23
N TYR A 69 2.75 4.77 31.43
CA TYR A 69 2.97 3.98 30.22
C TYR A 69 3.04 2.48 30.51
N SER A 70 3.74 2.09 31.58
CA SER A 70 3.88 0.69 32.00
C SER A 70 2.55 0.11 32.50
N ALA A 71 1.77 0.89 33.25
CA ALA A 71 0.43 0.52 33.68
C ALA A 71 -0.48 0.27 32.47
N VAL A 72 -0.56 1.22 31.52
CA VAL A 72 -1.33 1.05 30.26
C VAL A 72 -0.84 -0.16 29.46
N LEU A 73 0.47 -0.33 29.32
CA LEU A 73 1.07 -1.43 28.56
C LEU A 73 0.65 -2.79 29.14
N SER A 74 0.57 -2.91 30.46
CA SER A 74 0.19 -4.13 31.19
C SER A 74 -1.30 -4.53 31.07
N ILE A 75 -2.19 -3.60 30.71
CA ILE A 75 -3.61 -3.89 30.55
C ILE A 75 -3.81 -4.85 29.36
N ASN A 76 -4.44 -6.01 29.61
CA ASN A 76 -4.80 -6.95 28.55
C ASN A 76 -6.10 -6.49 27.85
N PRO A 77 -6.09 -6.17 26.54
CA PRO A 77 -7.29 -5.72 25.81
C PRO A 77 -8.45 -6.74 25.81
N GLU A 78 -8.17 -8.03 25.94
CA GLU A 78 -9.21 -9.07 25.94
C GLU A 78 -9.94 -9.19 27.30
N LYS A 79 -9.42 -8.56 28.35
CA LYS A 79 -9.91 -8.70 29.75
C LYS A 79 -9.92 -7.37 30.50
N VAL A 80 -10.28 -6.28 29.82
CA VAL A 80 -10.36 -4.93 30.41
C VAL A 80 -11.56 -4.84 31.35
N THR A 81 -11.31 -4.47 32.61
CA THR A 81 -12.37 -4.18 33.59
C THR A 81 -12.99 -2.79 33.37
N PRO A 82 -14.18 -2.47 33.91
CA PRO A 82 -14.76 -1.12 33.79
C PRO A 82 -13.82 -0.02 34.28
N GLU A 83 -13.11 -0.25 35.40
CA GLU A 83 -12.16 0.69 35.99
C GLU A 83 -10.93 0.90 35.09
N GLN A 84 -10.45 -0.17 34.45
CA GLN A 84 -9.37 -0.10 33.47
C GLN A 84 -9.82 0.64 32.20
N LYS A 85 -11.06 0.46 31.75
CA LYS A 85 -11.62 1.19 30.61
C LYS A 85 -11.71 2.68 30.91
N ASP A 86 -12.23 3.07 32.08
CA ASP A 86 -12.31 4.45 32.51
C ASP A 86 -10.92 5.09 32.71
N TYR A 87 -9.94 4.31 33.18
CA TYR A 87 -8.54 4.75 33.27
C TYR A 87 -7.94 4.99 31.88
N LEU A 88 -8.13 4.08 30.93
CA LEU A 88 -7.68 4.26 29.55
C LEU A 88 -8.35 5.48 28.89
N LEU A 89 -9.66 5.67 29.08
CA LEU A 89 -10.41 6.81 28.52
C LEU A 89 -9.84 8.15 29.02
N LYS A 90 -9.55 8.27 30.32
CA LYS A 90 -8.90 9.47 30.89
C LYS A 90 -7.51 9.74 30.28
N LEU A 91 -6.78 8.67 29.93
CA LEU A 91 -5.45 8.80 29.33
C LEU A 91 -5.46 9.13 27.83
N THR A 92 -6.62 9.12 27.15
CA THR A 92 -6.72 9.67 25.79
C THR A 92 -6.54 11.19 25.76
N GLU A 93 -6.69 11.87 26.91
CA GLU A 93 -6.41 13.30 27.09
C GLU A 93 -5.04 13.57 27.74
N HIS A 94 -4.20 12.54 27.95
CA HIS A 94 -2.92 12.69 28.63
C HIS A 94 -1.96 13.65 27.91
N LYS A 95 -1.46 14.64 28.64
CA LYS A 95 -0.37 15.52 28.21
C LYS A 95 0.93 14.98 28.79
N SER A 96 1.84 14.54 27.91
CA SER A 96 3.15 14.04 28.32
C SER A 96 3.92 15.06 29.16
N LEU A 97 4.65 14.55 30.14
CA LEU A 97 5.51 15.28 31.06
C LEU A 97 7.00 15.11 30.72
N ALA A 98 7.34 14.18 29.82
CA ALA A 98 8.69 13.97 29.31
C ALA A 98 8.74 13.99 27.78
N TYR A 99 9.65 14.82 27.26
CA TYR A 99 9.91 15.02 25.84
C TYR A 99 11.42 14.89 25.54
N LYS A 100 11.71 14.57 24.28
CA LYS A 100 13.05 14.63 23.67
C LYS A 100 13.01 15.43 22.38
N ALA A 101 14.18 15.83 21.87
CA ALA A 101 14.30 16.43 20.56
C ALA A 101 13.99 15.42 19.44
N HIS A 102 13.35 15.87 18.36
CA HIS A 102 13.32 15.13 17.11
C HIS A 102 14.71 15.15 16.45
N PRO A 103 15.21 14.04 15.85
CA PRO A 103 16.54 14.04 15.23
C PRO A 103 16.72 15.07 14.10
N GLU A 104 15.62 15.46 13.45
CA GLU A 104 15.63 16.34 12.27
C GLU A 104 15.36 17.83 12.59
N GLY A 105 15.14 18.21 13.86
CA GLY A 105 14.88 19.61 14.21
C GLY A 105 14.35 19.86 15.62
N PRO A 106 14.04 21.13 15.97
CA PRO A 106 13.68 21.56 17.33
C PRO A 106 12.25 21.18 17.75
N VAL A 107 11.66 20.17 17.13
CA VAL A 107 10.34 19.63 17.48
C VAL A 107 10.48 18.75 18.72
N ALA A 108 9.59 18.95 19.69
CA ALA A 108 9.51 18.14 20.88
C ALA A 108 8.65 16.90 20.63
N VAL A 109 9.20 15.73 20.94
CA VAL A 109 8.52 14.42 20.80
C VAL A 109 8.36 13.81 22.20
N PRO A 110 7.16 13.35 22.59
CA PRO A 110 6.99 12.58 23.81
C PRO A 110 7.97 11.41 23.91
N VAL A 111 8.57 11.21 25.08
CA VAL A 111 9.38 10.01 25.36
C VAL A 111 8.47 8.78 25.40
N PHE A 112 7.30 8.91 26.06
CA PHE A 112 6.26 7.89 26.11
C PHE A 112 4.95 8.45 25.53
N ASN A 113 4.49 7.89 24.41
CA ASN A 113 3.21 8.27 23.80
C ASN A 113 2.03 7.53 24.47
N ILE A 114 1.78 7.88 25.74
CA ILE A 114 0.74 7.28 26.59
C ILE A 114 -0.64 7.43 25.95
N ARG A 115 -0.95 8.60 25.39
CA ARG A 115 -2.21 8.89 24.72
C ARG A 115 -2.49 7.90 23.59
N ALA A 116 -1.59 7.79 22.61
CA ALA A 116 -1.80 6.88 21.48
C ALA A 116 -1.83 5.41 21.91
N LEU A 117 -1.07 5.03 22.94
CA LEU A 117 -1.14 3.69 23.53
C LEU A 117 -2.52 3.43 24.19
N ALA A 118 -3.08 4.41 24.91
CA ALA A 118 -4.39 4.28 25.53
C ALA A 118 -5.52 4.20 24.49
N GLU A 119 -5.50 5.08 23.47
CA GLU A 119 -6.40 5.02 22.30
C GLU A 119 -6.32 3.65 21.62
N TYR A 120 -5.11 3.11 21.42
CA TYR A 120 -4.90 1.78 20.84
C TYR A 120 -5.42 0.63 21.73
N LYS A 121 -5.23 0.69 23.05
CA LYS A 121 -5.74 -0.32 23.99
C LYS A 121 -7.28 -0.33 24.03
N ILE A 122 -7.92 0.84 23.99
CA ILE A 122 -9.39 0.95 23.88
C ILE A 122 -9.86 0.31 22.57
N PHE A 123 -9.21 0.67 21.46
CA PHE A 123 -9.53 0.09 20.15
C PHE A 123 -9.40 -1.43 20.13
N GLN A 124 -8.31 -1.99 20.68
CA GLN A 124 -8.14 -3.44 20.79
C GLN A 124 -9.21 -4.11 21.66
N TYR A 125 -9.65 -3.47 22.74
CA TYR A 125 -10.75 -3.94 23.58
C TYR A 125 -12.09 -3.94 22.84
N GLU A 126 -12.40 -2.87 22.08
CA GLU A 126 -13.60 -2.81 21.25
C GLU A 126 -13.59 -3.91 20.17
N VAL A 127 -12.44 -4.15 19.54
CA VAL A 127 -12.26 -5.25 18.57
C VAL A 127 -12.51 -6.61 19.24
N ALA A 128 -11.96 -6.85 20.43
CA ALA A 128 -12.17 -8.09 21.17
C ALA A 128 -13.64 -8.29 21.57
N ALA A 129 -14.30 -7.24 22.05
CA ALA A 129 -15.72 -7.27 22.44
C ALA A 129 -16.67 -7.51 21.25
N GLN A 130 -16.29 -7.10 20.03
CA GLN A 130 -17.06 -7.37 18.82
C GLN A 130 -16.71 -8.71 18.15
N ALA A 131 -15.57 -9.34 18.44
CA ALA A 131 -15.08 -10.52 17.74
C ALA A 131 -16.03 -11.73 17.85
N GLU A 132 -16.52 -12.06 19.04
CA GLU A 132 -17.46 -13.18 19.22
C GLU A 132 -18.80 -12.90 18.52
N LYS A 133 -19.34 -11.67 18.61
CA LYS A 133 -20.54 -11.26 17.85
C LYS A 133 -20.34 -11.47 16.35
N MET A 134 -19.19 -11.06 15.80
CA MET A 134 -18.87 -11.22 14.39
C MET A 134 -18.76 -12.69 13.98
N LYS A 135 -18.24 -13.55 14.87
CA LYS A 135 -18.15 -15.00 14.69
C LYS A 135 -19.52 -15.71 14.76
N GLU A 136 -20.44 -15.23 15.60
CA GLU A 136 -21.82 -15.72 15.60
C GLU A 136 -22.56 -15.29 14.33
N LEU A 137 -22.40 -14.03 13.91
CA LEU A 137 -23.01 -13.50 12.68
C LEU A 137 -22.51 -14.24 11.44
N ILE A 138 -21.21 -14.55 11.34
CA ILE A 138 -20.67 -15.25 10.16
C ILE A 138 -21.14 -16.70 10.02
N ALA A 139 -21.70 -17.30 11.07
CA ALA A 139 -22.29 -18.64 11.02
C ALA A 139 -23.80 -18.63 10.77
N ASN A 140 -24.50 -17.57 11.21
CA ASN A 140 -25.97 -17.55 11.29
C ASN A 140 -26.65 -16.50 10.40
N ASP A 141 -26.03 -15.34 10.17
CA ASP A 141 -26.58 -14.24 9.36
C ASP A 141 -25.46 -13.46 8.65
N HIS A 142 -25.11 -13.95 7.46
CA HIS A 142 -24.08 -13.36 6.60
C HIS A 142 -24.42 -11.95 6.10
N GLN A 143 -25.71 -11.59 6.00
CA GLN A 143 -26.12 -10.25 5.55
C GLN A 143 -25.91 -9.23 6.66
N LEU A 144 -26.29 -9.59 7.89
CA LEU A 144 -26.03 -8.77 9.06
C LEU A 144 -24.53 -8.71 9.39
N PHE A 145 -23.77 -9.80 9.18
CA PHE A 145 -22.31 -9.79 9.25
C PHE A 145 -21.70 -8.71 8.33
N VAL A 146 -22.04 -8.72 7.04
CA VAL A 146 -21.53 -7.72 6.08
C VAL A 146 -21.90 -6.30 6.52
N LYS A 147 -23.15 -6.07 6.92
CA LYS A 147 -23.62 -4.74 7.37
C LYS A 147 -22.85 -4.24 8.61
N GLU A 148 -22.72 -5.08 9.63
CA GLU A 148 -22.04 -4.72 10.89
C GLU A 148 -20.54 -4.54 10.69
N SER A 149 -19.90 -5.38 9.84
CA SER A 149 -18.45 -5.31 9.57
C SER A 149 -17.99 -3.98 8.95
N LEU A 150 -18.90 -3.22 8.32
CA LEU A 150 -18.60 -1.97 7.64
C LEU A 150 -18.89 -0.71 8.48
N ASN A 151 -19.56 -0.87 9.63
CA ASN A 151 -20.14 0.24 10.38
C ASN A 151 -19.09 1.09 11.15
N ASN A 152 -18.02 0.49 11.67
CA ASN A 152 -16.89 1.24 12.24
C ASN A 152 -15.55 0.48 12.20
N LYS A 153 -14.45 1.16 12.53
CA LYS A 153 -13.08 0.59 12.49
C LYS A 153 -12.88 -0.62 13.39
N ALA A 154 -13.52 -0.68 14.56
CA ALA A 154 -13.38 -1.80 15.49
C ALA A 154 -14.16 -3.03 14.96
N GLN A 155 -15.38 -2.82 14.47
CA GLN A 155 -16.17 -3.86 13.81
C GLN A 155 -15.49 -4.40 12.55
N LEU A 156 -14.80 -3.55 11.77
CA LEU A 156 -13.99 -3.95 10.62
C LEU A 156 -12.84 -4.90 11.00
N GLN A 157 -12.07 -4.59 12.05
CA GLN A 157 -11.00 -5.50 12.50
C GLN A 157 -11.53 -6.76 13.19
N ALA A 158 -12.63 -6.65 13.92
CA ALA A 158 -13.32 -7.80 14.52
C ALA A 158 -13.84 -8.77 13.43
N ALA A 159 -14.40 -8.24 12.35
CA ALA A 159 -14.83 -9.03 11.19
C ALA A 159 -13.65 -9.69 10.47
N ARG A 160 -12.50 -9.01 10.32
CA ARG A 160 -11.27 -9.64 9.78
C ARG A 160 -10.78 -10.80 10.65
N LYS A 161 -10.76 -10.63 11.99
CA LYS A 161 -10.42 -11.71 12.92
C LYS A 161 -11.42 -12.88 12.80
N ALA A 162 -12.72 -12.59 12.82
CA ALA A 162 -13.76 -13.60 12.68
C ALA A 162 -13.70 -14.36 11.34
N LEU A 163 -13.36 -13.69 10.24
CA LEU A 163 -13.15 -14.32 8.93
C LEU A 163 -12.04 -15.36 8.95
N ASN A 164 -10.89 -15.00 9.51
CA ASN A 164 -9.74 -15.90 9.66
C ASN A 164 -10.05 -17.08 10.60
N ASP A 165 -10.74 -16.81 11.71
CA ASP A 165 -11.08 -17.81 12.74
C ASP A 165 -12.24 -18.75 12.34
N SER A 166 -12.97 -18.46 11.25
CA SER A 166 -14.18 -19.19 10.82
C SER A 166 -14.03 -19.94 9.49
N LEU A 167 -12.80 -20.14 9.02
CA LEU A 167 -12.53 -20.98 7.84
C LEU A 167 -12.69 -22.48 8.19
N PRO A 168 -13.20 -23.31 7.25
CA PRO A 168 -13.65 -22.97 5.90
C PRO A 168 -15.10 -22.45 5.85
N ILE A 169 -15.34 -21.43 5.04
CA ILE A 169 -16.67 -20.88 4.73
C ILE A 169 -17.15 -21.48 3.39
N SER A 170 -18.43 -21.80 3.26
CA SER A 170 -18.98 -22.37 2.01
C SER A 170 -18.99 -21.37 0.85
N ASP A 171 -18.78 -21.85 -0.39
CA ASP A 171 -18.72 -20.99 -1.59
C ASP A 171 -19.98 -20.14 -1.81
N ALA A 172 -21.17 -20.68 -1.49
CA ALA A 172 -22.42 -19.94 -1.63
C ALA A 172 -22.47 -18.72 -0.69
N VAL A 173 -22.03 -18.89 0.55
CA VAL A 173 -21.92 -17.81 1.54
C VAL A 173 -20.86 -16.80 1.12
N LEU A 174 -19.69 -17.30 0.70
CA LEU A 174 -18.56 -16.48 0.28
C LEU A 174 -18.92 -15.59 -0.92
N ASN A 175 -19.58 -16.15 -1.94
CA ASN A 175 -20.04 -15.38 -3.10
C ASN A 175 -21.10 -14.33 -2.72
N ASN A 176 -22.01 -14.63 -1.78
CA ASN A 176 -22.98 -13.66 -1.27
C ASN A 176 -22.29 -12.50 -0.52
N MET A 177 -21.26 -12.78 0.28
CA MET A 177 -20.44 -11.74 0.92
C MET A 177 -19.71 -10.88 -0.11
N VAL A 178 -19.07 -11.49 -1.10
CA VAL A 178 -18.36 -10.80 -2.19
C VAL A 178 -19.29 -9.84 -2.93
N MET A 179 -20.48 -10.29 -3.34
CA MET A 179 -21.46 -9.45 -4.01
C MET A 179 -21.92 -8.28 -3.12
N SER A 180 -22.12 -8.54 -1.83
CA SER A 180 -22.55 -7.51 -0.86
C SER A 180 -21.47 -6.47 -0.60
N TYR A 181 -20.19 -6.87 -0.50
CA TYR A 181 -19.08 -5.93 -0.38
C TYR A 181 -18.84 -5.13 -1.67
N LYS A 182 -18.96 -5.75 -2.86
CA LYS A 182 -18.89 -5.06 -4.16
C LYS A 182 -19.97 -3.96 -4.25
N ALA A 183 -21.20 -4.27 -3.84
CA ALA A 183 -22.31 -3.33 -3.85
C ALA A 183 -22.16 -2.15 -2.87
N ASN A 184 -21.44 -2.32 -1.75
CA ASN A 184 -21.20 -1.24 -0.79
C ASN A 184 -20.13 -0.22 -1.23
N ASN A 185 -19.24 -0.60 -2.16
CA ASN A 185 -18.29 0.28 -2.83
C ASN A 185 -17.51 1.25 -1.91
N SER A 186 -17.05 0.75 -0.75
CA SER A 186 -16.30 1.52 0.25
C SER A 186 -14.90 0.94 0.53
N SER A 187 -13.96 1.78 0.98
CA SER A 187 -12.58 1.36 1.33
C SER A 187 -12.55 0.21 2.36
N SER A 188 -13.45 0.23 3.35
CA SER A 188 -13.64 -0.88 4.30
C SER A 188 -14.08 -2.18 3.62
N SER A 189 -14.94 -2.10 2.59
CA SER A 189 -15.39 -3.26 1.81
C SER A 189 -14.29 -3.79 0.91
N ALA A 190 -13.49 -2.91 0.27
CA ALA A 190 -12.30 -3.30 -0.49
C ALA A 190 -11.25 -4.01 0.40
N MET A 191 -11.09 -3.56 1.65
CA MET A 191 -10.23 -4.21 2.63
C MET A 191 -10.73 -5.63 3.00
N LEU A 192 -12.04 -5.81 3.21
CA LEU A 192 -12.63 -7.13 3.49
C LEU A 192 -12.62 -8.06 2.27
N LEU A 193 -12.86 -7.53 1.06
CA LEU A 193 -12.69 -8.29 -0.19
C LEU A 193 -11.25 -8.78 -0.36
N SER A 194 -10.25 -7.93 -0.08
CA SER A 194 -8.84 -8.32 -0.12
C SER A 194 -8.52 -9.41 0.90
N GLU A 195 -9.10 -9.35 2.10
CA GLU A 195 -8.97 -10.40 3.12
C GLU A 195 -9.56 -11.73 2.62
N LEU A 196 -10.77 -11.69 2.03
CA LEU A 196 -11.42 -12.86 1.45
C LEU A 196 -10.56 -13.49 0.34
N VAL A 197 -9.97 -12.69 -0.56
CA VAL A 197 -9.05 -13.20 -1.60
C VAL A 197 -7.85 -13.91 -0.96
N GLN A 198 -7.22 -13.31 0.05
CA GLN A 198 -6.02 -13.85 0.68
C GLN A 198 -6.31 -15.14 1.47
N LEU A 199 -7.44 -15.21 2.17
CA LEU A 199 -7.84 -16.36 2.98
C LEU A 199 -8.37 -17.54 2.18
N THR A 200 -9.05 -17.30 1.05
CA THR A 200 -9.81 -18.34 0.33
C THR A 200 -9.36 -18.59 -1.11
N GLY A 201 -8.60 -17.67 -1.72
CA GLY A 201 -8.28 -17.70 -3.15
C GLY A 201 -9.50 -17.53 -4.08
N ASN A 202 -10.65 -17.09 -3.55
CA ASN A 202 -11.90 -17.03 -4.31
C ASN A 202 -11.81 -16.05 -5.50
N LYS A 203 -12.05 -16.57 -6.71
CA LYS A 203 -11.93 -15.82 -7.97
C LYS A 203 -12.98 -14.72 -8.13
N GLN A 204 -14.19 -14.91 -7.61
CA GLN A 204 -15.23 -13.86 -7.62
C GLN A 204 -14.77 -12.65 -6.80
N ALA A 205 -14.12 -12.88 -5.66
CA ALA A 205 -13.54 -11.82 -4.82
C ALA A 205 -12.40 -11.08 -5.55
N VAL A 206 -11.55 -11.79 -6.30
CA VAL A 206 -10.50 -11.19 -7.15
C VAL A 206 -11.12 -10.25 -8.20
N TYR A 207 -12.10 -10.74 -8.97
CA TYR A 207 -12.78 -9.91 -9.98
C TYR A 207 -13.52 -8.73 -9.35
N ALA A 208 -14.21 -8.94 -8.23
CA ALA A 208 -14.94 -7.90 -7.51
C ALA A 208 -14.03 -6.77 -6.98
N LEU A 209 -12.82 -7.10 -6.51
CA LEU A 209 -11.86 -6.10 -6.03
C LEU A 209 -11.23 -5.31 -7.19
N LEU A 210 -10.91 -5.96 -8.31
CA LEU A 210 -10.33 -5.27 -9.48
C LEU A 210 -11.33 -4.34 -10.17
N ASP A 211 -12.60 -4.75 -10.24
CA ASP A 211 -13.73 -3.95 -10.76
C ASP A 211 -14.20 -2.84 -9.81
N PHE A 212 -13.71 -2.79 -8.57
CA PHE A 212 -14.17 -1.84 -7.55
C PHE A 212 -13.92 -0.39 -7.99
N GLU A 213 -14.67 0.60 -7.53
CA GLU A 213 -14.42 2.00 -7.91
C GLU A 213 -13.33 2.65 -7.04
N GLY A 214 -12.76 3.77 -7.50
CA GLY A 214 -11.76 4.55 -6.75
C GLY A 214 -10.36 3.92 -6.63
N GLU A 215 -9.39 4.70 -6.15
CA GLU A 215 -8.00 4.25 -6.01
C GLU A 215 -7.78 3.45 -4.72
N HIS A 216 -7.39 2.19 -4.86
CA HIS A 216 -7.29 1.23 -3.75
C HIS A 216 -6.02 0.38 -3.89
N TRP A 217 -5.05 0.58 -3.00
CA TRP A 217 -3.75 -0.12 -3.01
C TRP A 217 -3.88 -1.66 -3.02
N GLN A 218 -4.95 -2.21 -2.42
CA GLN A 218 -5.25 -3.64 -2.44
C GLN A 218 -5.43 -4.18 -3.87
N LYS A 219 -5.96 -3.38 -4.81
CA LYS A 219 -6.07 -3.75 -6.22
C LYS A 219 -4.71 -4.02 -6.85
N SER A 220 -3.75 -3.12 -6.63
CA SER A 220 -2.37 -3.29 -7.11
C SER A 220 -1.73 -4.53 -6.47
N GLN A 221 -2.00 -4.81 -5.18
CA GLN A 221 -1.52 -6.06 -4.56
C GLN A 221 -2.09 -7.31 -5.20
N ILE A 222 -3.39 -7.37 -5.48
CA ILE A 222 -4.00 -8.52 -6.16
C ILE A 222 -3.53 -8.62 -7.61
N LEU A 223 -3.42 -7.50 -8.33
CA LEU A 223 -2.86 -7.44 -9.69
C LEU A 223 -1.43 -8.00 -9.76
N ASN A 224 -0.59 -7.72 -8.75
CA ASN A 224 0.77 -8.26 -8.66
C ASN A 224 0.83 -9.76 -8.33
N ASN A 225 -0.26 -10.36 -7.84
CA ASN A 225 -0.33 -11.74 -7.38
C ASN A 225 -1.36 -12.60 -8.14
N LEU A 226 -1.89 -12.15 -9.29
CA LEU A 226 -2.96 -12.87 -10.01
C LEU A 226 -2.64 -14.33 -10.32
N SER A 227 -1.37 -14.67 -10.53
CA SER A 227 -0.91 -16.05 -10.77
C SER A 227 -1.11 -17.01 -9.59
N GLN A 228 -1.40 -16.50 -8.39
CA GLN A 228 -1.77 -17.30 -7.21
C GLN A 228 -3.25 -17.70 -7.22
N TYR A 229 -4.10 -16.98 -7.96
CA TYR A 229 -5.57 -17.10 -7.88
C TYR A 229 -6.23 -17.50 -9.21
N LEU A 230 -5.62 -17.11 -10.34
CA LEU A 230 -6.19 -17.23 -11.69
C LEU A 230 -5.27 -18.02 -12.62
N THR A 231 -5.86 -18.81 -13.51
CA THR A 231 -5.16 -19.46 -14.63
C THR A 231 -4.61 -18.41 -15.61
N ALA A 232 -3.66 -18.78 -16.47
CA ALA A 232 -3.08 -17.84 -17.44
C ALA A 232 -4.15 -17.23 -18.39
N GLN A 233 -5.17 -18.01 -18.78
CA GLN A 233 -6.28 -17.56 -19.61
C GLN A 233 -7.21 -16.57 -18.87
N GLU A 234 -7.51 -16.82 -17.59
CA GLU A 234 -8.28 -15.89 -16.75
C GLU A 234 -7.51 -14.59 -16.51
N GLN A 235 -6.19 -14.67 -16.28
CA GLN A 235 -5.33 -13.50 -16.18
C GLN A 235 -5.32 -12.68 -17.47
N GLU A 236 -5.25 -13.32 -18.64
CA GLU A 236 -5.30 -12.64 -19.94
C GLU A 236 -6.56 -11.82 -20.10
N ALA A 237 -7.73 -12.41 -19.84
CA ALA A 237 -9.02 -11.73 -19.93
C ALA A 237 -9.13 -10.54 -18.97
N VAL A 238 -8.71 -10.70 -17.71
CA VAL A 238 -8.69 -9.62 -16.71
C VAL A 238 -7.75 -8.49 -17.11
N LEU A 239 -6.51 -8.82 -17.48
CA LEU A 239 -5.49 -7.85 -17.84
C LEU A 239 -5.89 -7.11 -19.12
N HIS A 240 -6.43 -7.81 -20.12
CA HIS A 240 -6.96 -7.20 -21.35
C HIS A 240 -8.12 -6.23 -21.04
N ASN A 241 -9.04 -6.60 -20.15
CA ASN A 241 -10.13 -5.71 -19.74
C ASN A 241 -9.59 -4.45 -19.02
N LEU A 242 -8.69 -4.62 -18.04
CA LEU A 242 -8.05 -3.51 -17.34
C LEU A 242 -7.26 -2.58 -18.28
N ILE A 243 -6.59 -3.13 -19.29
CA ILE A 243 -5.92 -2.36 -20.34
C ILE A 243 -6.93 -1.54 -21.16
N HIS A 244 -8.02 -2.17 -21.59
CA HIS A 244 -9.07 -1.52 -22.39
C HIS A 244 -9.80 -0.41 -21.64
N GLN A 245 -10.03 -0.57 -20.33
CA GLN A 245 -10.71 0.42 -19.48
C GLN A 245 -9.92 1.73 -19.30
N LYS A 246 -8.60 1.75 -19.51
CA LYS A 246 -7.71 2.92 -19.35
C LYS A 246 -7.82 3.64 -17.99
N GLY A 247 -8.08 2.88 -16.92
CA GLY A 247 -8.09 3.37 -15.53
C GLY A 247 -6.73 3.31 -14.83
N GLU A 248 -6.75 3.56 -13.51
CA GLU A 248 -5.59 3.52 -12.58
C GLU A 248 -4.62 2.36 -12.83
N LEU A 249 -5.15 1.14 -12.98
CA LEU A 249 -4.36 -0.08 -13.07
C LEU A 249 -3.81 -0.37 -14.46
N SER A 250 -4.25 0.32 -15.51
CA SER A 250 -3.99 -0.08 -16.90
C SER A 250 -2.50 -0.16 -17.22
N SER A 251 -1.70 0.81 -16.77
CA SER A 251 -0.23 0.79 -16.96
C SER A 251 0.46 -0.39 -16.27
N GLN A 252 -0.04 -0.81 -15.10
CA GLN A 252 0.44 -2.01 -14.41
C GLN A 252 -0.04 -3.28 -15.12
N ALA A 253 -1.28 -3.29 -15.61
CA ALA A 253 -1.85 -4.41 -16.34
C ALA A 253 -1.10 -4.68 -17.66
N VAL A 254 -0.68 -3.64 -18.41
CA VAL A 254 0.19 -3.77 -19.59
C VAL A 254 1.50 -4.51 -19.25
N LEU A 255 2.16 -4.14 -18.15
CA LEU A 255 3.41 -4.77 -17.71
C LEU A 255 3.24 -6.23 -17.28
N HIS A 256 2.09 -6.59 -16.68
CA HIS A 256 1.77 -7.97 -16.33
C HIS A 256 1.33 -8.80 -17.54
N TYR A 257 0.62 -8.22 -18.50
CA TYR A 257 0.21 -8.90 -19.73
C TYR A 257 1.42 -9.44 -20.51
N ALA A 258 2.51 -8.67 -20.60
CA ALA A 258 3.74 -9.10 -21.27
C ALA A 258 4.52 -10.22 -20.54
N ARG A 259 4.16 -10.55 -19.30
CA ARG A 259 4.72 -11.67 -18.52
C ARG A 259 3.93 -12.97 -18.69
N LEU A 260 2.72 -12.91 -19.25
CA LEU A 260 1.90 -14.10 -19.50
C LEU A 260 2.57 -15.04 -20.52
N PRO A 261 2.41 -16.37 -20.38
CA PRO A 261 2.99 -17.36 -21.29
C PRO A 261 2.71 -17.06 -22.77
N ALA A 262 3.70 -17.33 -23.63
CA ALA A 262 3.63 -17.10 -25.08
C ALA A 262 2.44 -17.76 -25.79
N THR A 263 1.87 -18.82 -25.20
CA THR A 263 0.70 -19.56 -25.65
C THR A 263 -0.63 -18.84 -25.42
N VAL A 264 -0.63 -17.79 -24.59
CA VAL A 264 -1.83 -17.04 -24.18
C VAL A 264 -1.70 -15.56 -24.54
N SER A 265 -0.54 -14.94 -24.35
CA SER A 265 -0.31 -13.52 -24.67
C SER A 265 -0.24 -13.25 -26.18
N LYS A 266 -0.98 -12.23 -26.62
CA LYS A 266 -0.97 -11.69 -28.00
C LYS A 266 -0.11 -10.42 -28.07
N PRO A 267 1.10 -10.45 -28.65
CA PRO A 267 1.97 -9.27 -28.73
C PRO A 267 1.34 -8.10 -29.47
N ASP A 268 0.46 -8.37 -30.43
CA ASP A 268 -0.26 -7.38 -31.24
C ASP A 268 -1.02 -6.35 -30.38
N LEU A 269 -1.52 -6.75 -29.21
CA LEU A 269 -2.14 -5.82 -28.24
C LEU A 269 -1.11 -4.78 -27.76
N LEU A 270 0.09 -5.23 -27.40
CA LEU A 270 1.16 -4.35 -26.91
C LEU A 270 1.68 -3.45 -28.04
N TYR A 271 1.93 -4.01 -29.23
CA TYR A 271 2.33 -3.22 -30.40
C TYR A 271 1.29 -2.17 -30.79
N GLY A 272 0.00 -2.52 -30.75
CA GLY A 272 -1.11 -1.59 -30.98
C GLY A 272 -1.20 -0.44 -29.96
N LEU A 273 -0.72 -0.65 -28.73
CA LEU A 273 -0.68 0.39 -27.69
C LEU A 273 0.48 1.37 -27.84
N LEU A 274 1.48 1.15 -28.71
CA LEU A 274 2.60 2.09 -28.87
C LEU A 274 2.18 3.48 -29.38
N SER A 275 1.06 3.57 -30.10
CA SER A 275 0.46 4.84 -30.52
C SER A 275 -0.43 5.49 -29.44
N ASP A 276 -0.66 4.82 -28.31
CA ASP A 276 -1.47 5.35 -27.21
C ASP A 276 -0.68 6.35 -26.34
N GLN A 277 -1.25 7.53 -26.13
CA GLN A 277 -0.60 8.62 -25.38
C GLN A 277 -0.49 8.37 -23.87
N TYR A 278 -1.27 7.45 -23.30
CA TYR A 278 -1.27 7.12 -21.87
C TYR A 278 -0.56 5.80 -21.58
N LEU A 279 -0.76 4.79 -22.43
CA LEU A 279 -0.25 3.43 -22.22
C LEU A 279 0.99 3.07 -23.06
N GLY A 280 1.34 3.86 -24.07
CA GLY A 280 2.40 3.51 -25.02
C GLY A 280 3.79 3.40 -24.39
N ALA A 281 4.12 4.22 -23.40
CA ALA A 281 5.38 4.10 -22.66
C ALA A 281 5.43 2.83 -21.78
N SER A 282 4.30 2.46 -21.16
CA SER A 282 4.17 1.19 -20.44
C SER A 282 4.25 0.00 -21.39
N SER A 283 3.68 0.11 -22.58
CA SER A 283 3.75 -0.93 -23.61
C SER A 283 5.15 -1.10 -24.18
N ALA A 284 5.87 0.00 -24.44
CA ALA A 284 7.27 -0.01 -24.81
C ALA A 284 8.13 -0.75 -23.78
N ALA A 285 7.94 -0.47 -22.49
CA ALA A 285 8.61 -1.17 -21.39
C ALA A 285 8.19 -2.64 -21.25
N ALA A 286 6.95 -2.98 -21.58
CA ALA A 286 6.41 -4.34 -21.53
C ALA A 286 6.96 -5.21 -22.67
N LEU A 287 6.96 -4.70 -23.90
CA LEU A 287 7.58 -5.31 -25.08
C LEU A 287 9.07 -5.56 -24.87
N ALA A 288 9.80 -4.53 -24.45
CA ALA A 288 11.24 -4.60 -24.18
C ALA A 288 11.66 -5.63 -23.11
N ARG A 289 10.73 -6.00 -22.22
CA ARG A 289 10.98 -6.89 -21.06
C ARG A 289 10.16 -8.17 -21.12
N SER A 290 9.56 -8.52 -22.25
CA SER A 290 8.81 -9.77 -22.35
C SER A 290 9.77 -10.96 -22.27
N ALA A 291 9.67 -11.72 -21.19
CA ALA A 291 10.49 -12.91 -20.97
C ALA A 291 10.12 -14.09 -21.91
N GLN A 292 9.02 -13.97 -22.66
CA GLN A 292 8.37 -15.07 -23.38
C GLN A 292 8.49 -14.97 -24.90
N LYS A 293 8.68 -13.76 -25.45
CA LYS A 293 8.88 -13.50 -26.88
C LYS A 293 9.91 -12.37 -27.05
N PRO A 294 10.94 -12.53 -27.91
CA PRO A 294 11.87 -11.44 -28.20
C PRO A 294 11.15 -10.28 -28.90
N LEU A 295 11.72 -9.08 -28.78
CA LEU A 295 11.22 -7.87 -29.43
C LEU A 295 11.37 -7.98 -30.96
N ASP A 296 10.30 -7.76 -31.71
CA ASP A 296 10.36 -7.63 -33.16
C ASP A 296 10.80 -6.20 -33.52
N VAL A 297 12.12 -6.03 -33.61
CA VAL A 297 12.74 -4.74 -33.94
C VAL A 297 12.47 -4.32 -35.38
N ARG A 298 12.13 -5.25 -36.29
CA ARG A 298 11.77 -4.96 -37.69
C ARG A 298 10.38 -4.36 -37.77
N TRP A 299 9.44 -4.90 -36.98
CA TRP A 299 8.12 -4.30 -36.81
C TRP A 299 8.25 -2.88 -36.25
N LEU A 300 9.08 -2.66 -35.22
CA LEU A 300 9.29 -1.31 -34.65
C LEU A 300 9.88 -0.32 -35.66
N LYS A 301 10.88 -0.74 -36.46
CA LYS A 301 11.43 0.09 -37.54
C LYS A 301 10.34 0.48 -38.54
N HIS A 302 9.58 -0.50 -39.04
CA HIS A 302 8.49 -0.25 -39.98
C HIS A 302 7.40 0.66 -39.38
N ASN A 303 7.09 0.51 -38.09
CA ASN A 303 6.14 1.34 -37.38
C ASN A 303 6.60 2.80 -37.29
N ILE A 304 7.89 3.04 -37.01
CA ILE A 304 8.50 4.38 -37.00
C ILE A 304 8.43 5.02 -38.39
N GLN A 305 8.81 4.29 -39.44
CA GLN A 305 8.73 4.76 -40.83
C GLN A 305 7.29 5.17 -41.20
N ARG A 306 6.34 4.26 -40.98
CA ARG A 306 4.92 4.42 -41.32
C ARG A 306 4.25 5.55 -40.53
N HIS A 307 4.64 5.74 -39.27
CA HIS A 307 4.06 6.74 -38.38
C HIS A 307 5.03 7.89 -38.07
N SER A 308 5.91 8.24 -39.00
CA SER A 308 6.99 9.23 -38.80
C SER A 308 6.53 10.63 -38.37
N GLU A 309 5.28 11.02 -38.66
CA GLU A 309 4.66 12.27 -38.18
C GLU A 309 4.08 12.17 -36.75
N SER A 310 3.88 10.96 -36.23
CA SER A 310 3.26 10.71 -34.92
C SER A 310 4.33 10.70 -33.82
N ARG A 311 4.56 11.86 -33.22
CA ARG A 311 5.52 12.07 -32.12
C ARG A 311 5.40 11.04 -31.00
N VAL A 312 4.18 10.70 -30.58
CA VAL A 312 3.90 9.66 -29.56
C VAL A 312 4.34 8.27 -30.04
N THR A 313 3.92 7.86 -31.23
CA THR A 313 4.21 6.52 -31.77
C THR A 313 5.71 6.31 -32.00
N VAL A 314 6.39 7.34 -32.53
CA VAL A 314 7.85 7.32 -32.74
C VAL A 314 8.58 7.25 -31.39
N ALA A 315 8.24 8.13 -30.43
CA ALA A 315 8.85 8.13 -29.10
C ALA A 315 8.74 6.77 -28.40
N ASN A 316 7.53 6.18 -28.37
CA ASN A 316 7.30 4.89 -27.71
C ASN A 316 7.99 3.73 -28.44
N SER A 317 8.07 3.76 -29.76
CA SER A 317 8.77 2.73 -30.54
C SER A 317 10.30 2.80 -30.32
N LEU A 318 10.87 4.02 -30.28
CA LEU A 318 12.28 4.24 -29.94
C LEU A 318 12.58 3.85 -28.48
N LEU A 319 11.66 4.14 -27.56
CA LEU A 319 11.77 3.74 -26.15
C LEU A 319 11.77 2.22 -25.99
N ALA A 320 10.99 1.47 -26.79
CA ALA A 320 10.98 0.02 -26.76
C ALA A 320 12.35 -0.56 -27.16
N LEU A 321 12.94 -0.07 -28.27
CA LEU A 321 14.30 -0.43 -28.69
C LEU A 321 15.34 -0.08 -27.61
N LYS A 322 15.24 1.11 -27.00
CA LYS A 322 16.17 1.54 -25.95
C LYS A 322 16.10 0.65 -24.71
N LEU A 323 14.89 0.30 -24.27
CA LEU A 323 14.68 -0.50 -23.06
C LEU A 323 15.06 -1.98 -23.24
N ALA A 324 15.00 -2.51 -24.46
CA ALA A 324 15.49 -3.85 -24.78
C ALA A 324 17.04 -3.88 -24.75
N GLY A 325 17.68 -2.90 -25.39
CA GLY A 325 19.10 -2.60 -25.21
C GLY A 325 20.09 -3.67 -25.74
N ASP A 326 19.58 -4.70 -26.39
CA ASP A 326 20.33 -5.76 -27.07
C ASP A 326 21.05 -5.24 -28.32
N VAL A 327 21.79 -6.13 -28.98
CA VAL A 327 22.62 -5.80 -30.16
C VAL A 327 21.77 -5.43 -31.38
N GLU A 328 20.63 -6.11 -31.60
CA GLU A 328 19.75 -5.86 -32.75
C GLU A 328 19.01 -4.54 -32.55
N SER A 329 18.47 -4.29 -31.35
CA SER A 329 17.83 -3.03 -30.98
C SER A 329 18.78 -1.83 -31.11
N LYS A 330 20.05 -1.97 -30.70
CA LYS A 330 21.08 -0.93 -30.89
C LYS A 330 21.46 -0.72 -32.36
N TYR A 331 21.51 -1.78 -33.15
CA TYR A 331 21.75 -1.70 -34.59
C TYR A 331 20.62 -0.92 -35.28
N ILE A 332 19.36 -1.26 -35.00
CA ILE A 332 18.18 -0.57 -35.57
C ILE A 332 18.12 0.89 -35.12
N LEU A 333 18.42 1.21 -33.85
CA LEU A 333 18.51 2.60 -33.39
C LEU A 333 19.58 3.42 -34.13
N ARG A 334 20.73 2.81 -34.46
CA ARG A 334 21.76 3.45 -35.27
C ARG A 334 21.32 3.62 -36.71
N GLU A 335 20.74 2.58 -37.31
CA GLU A 335 20.24 2.62 -38.68
C GLU A 335 19.20 3.73 -38.88
N LEU A 336 18.20 3.81 -37.99
CA LEU A 336 17.16 4.84 -37.96
C LEU A 336 17.71 6.28 -37.88
N LEU A 337 18.85 6.46 -37.22
CA LEU A 337 19.54 7.74 -37.09
C LEU A 337 20.37 8.05 -38.34
N GLU A 338 21.12 7.08 -38.87
CA GLU A 338 21.97 7.22 -40.06
C GLU A 338 21.13 7.43 -41.34
N SER A 339 19.91 6.89 -41.40
CA SER A 339 18.97 7.06 -42.51
C SER A 339 18.01 8.26 -42.37
N ASP A 340 18.18 9.09 -41.33
CA ASP A 340 17.34 10.24 -40.98
C ASP A 340 15.81 9.94 -40.87
N GLU A 341 15.45 8.71 -40.47
CA GLU A 341 14.05 8.27 -40.38
C GLU A 341 13.31 8.85 -39.14
N ILE A 342 14.05 9.35 -38.15
CA ILE A 342 13.51 10.01 -36.95
C ILE A 342 13.32 11.51 -37.22
N LYS A 343 12.11 11.96 -37.57
CA LYS A 343 11.86 13.37 -37.97
C LYS A 343 12.00 14.42 -36.86
N PHE A 344 12.10 14.03 -35.59
CA PHE A 344 12.12 14.95 -34.45
C PHE A 344 13.54 15.13 -33.90
N ASP A 345 14.12 16.31 -34.03
CA ASP A 345 15.53 16.57 -33.69
C ASP A 345 15.86 16.32 -32.20
N ASP A 346 14.92 16.54 -31.29
CA ASP A 346 15.09 16.22 -29.88
C ASP A 346 15.17 14.70 -29.63
N MET A 347 14.41 13.91 -30.40
CA MET A 347 14.50 12.44 -30.36
C MET A 347 15.77 11.93 -31.03
N LYS A 348 16.25 12.58 -32.12
CA LYS A 348 17.57 12.29 -32.69
C LYS A 348 18.66 12.48 -31.64
N ALA A 349 18.62 13.59 -30.89
CA ALA A 349 19.59 13.91 -29.85
C ALA A 349 19.58 12.89 -28.69
N GLU A 350 18.40 12.48 -28.22
CA GLU A 350 18.26 11.41 -27.23
C GLU A 350 18.81 10.07 -27.74
N VAL A 351 18.45 9.63 -28.94
CA VAL A 351 18.99 8.39 -29.53
C VAL A 351 20.51 8.45 -29.70
N LEU A 352 21.07 9.62 -30.06
CA LEU A 352 22.51 9.89 -30.09
C LEU A 352 23.18 9.77 -28.72
N ALA A 353 22.51 10.21 -27.65
CA ALA A 353 22.99 10.05 -26.28
C ALA A 353 22.90 8.58 -25.82
N TRP A 354 21.88 7.85 -26.27
CA TRP A 354 21.62 6.47 -25.88
C TRP A 354 22.52 5.41 -26.53
N LEU A 355 23.17 5.75 -27.64
CA LEU A 355 24.08 4.90 -28.43
C LEU A 355 25.56 5.08 -28.06
N LYS A 356 25.86 6.01 -27.14
CA LYS A 356 27.17 6.17 -26.48
C LYS A 356 27.28 5.23 -25.28
#